data_AF-A0A962XVW1-F1
#
_entry.id   AF-A0A962XVW1-F1
#
_cell.length_a   1.000
_cell.length_b   1.000
_cell.length_c   1.000
_cell.angle_alpha   90.00
_cell.angle_beta   90.00
_cell.angle_gamma   90.00
#
_symmetry.space_group_name_H-M   'P 1'
#
loop_
_entity.id
_entity.type
_entity.pdbx_description
1 polymer ?
#
loop_
_entity_poly.entity_id
_entity_poly.type
_entity_poly.pdbx_seq_one_letter_code
_entity_poly.pdbx_strand_id
1 'polypeptide(L)' 'LPDFEAIMIETALEHTGGRKQDAARLLGWGRNTLTRKIKELGLEDDHREAG' A
#
# COMPACT_ATOMS: atom_id res chain seq x y z
N LEU A 1 4.80 17.46 -0.10
CA LEU A 1 4.03 16.73 -1.13
C LEU A 1 4.14 15.25 -0.77
N PRO A 2 3.06 14.44 -0.85
CA PRO A 2 3.18 13.02 -0.62
C PRO A 2 4.14 12.42 -1.67
N ASP A 3 5.00 11.51 -1.24
CA ASP A 3 5.87 10.82 -2.19
C ASP A 3 4.99 10.02 -3.16
N PHE A 4 5.32 10.08 -4.45
CA PHE A 4 4.59 9.35 -5.50
C PHE A 4 4.42 7.86 -5.16
N GLU A 5 5.40 7.28 -4.48
CA GLU A 5 5.36 5.91 -3.99
C GLU A 5 4.27 5.68 -2.94
N ALA A 6 4.05 6.63 -2.02
CA ALA A 6 2.99 6.53 -1.00
C ALA A 6 1.61 6.54 -1.65
N ILE A 7 1.36 7.49 -2.57
CA ILE A 7 0.09 7.58 -3.30
C ILE A 7 -0.20 6.29 -4.08
N MET A 8 0.80 5.73 -4.76
CA MET A 8 0.63 4.46 -5.49
C MET A 8 0.25 3.31 -4.55
N ILE A 9 0.90 3.22 -3.39
CA ILE A 9 0.66 2.16 -2.40
C ILE A 9 -0.74 2.28 -1.81
N GLU A 10 -1.11 3.47 -1.34
CA GLU A 10 -2.43 3.76 -0.78
C GLU A 10 -3.54 3.45 -1.80
N THR A 11 -3.39 3.94 -3.03
CA THR A 11 -4.37 3.71 -4.11
C THR A 11 -4.52 2.21 -4.41
N ALA A 12 -3.41 1.45 -4.48
CA ALA A 12 -3.46 0.01 -4.73
C ALA A 12 -4.07 -0.76 -3.56
N LEU A 13 -3.82 -0.34 -2.32
CA LEU A 13 -4.43 -0.92 -1.13
C LEU A 13 -5.93 -0.64 -1.09
N GLU A 14 -6.36 0.60 -1.33
CA GLU A 14 -7.77 0.98 -1.40
C GLU A 14 -8.50 0.17 -2.49
N HIS A 15 -7.94 0.12 -3.70
CA HIS A 15 -8.52 -0.63 -4.82
C HIS A 15 -8.68 -2.14 -4.53
N THR A 16 -7.84 -2.69 -3.66
CA THR A 16 -7.87 -4.12 -3.31
C THR A 16 -8.58 -4.42 -2.00
N GLY A 17 -9.10 -3.40 -1.31
CA GLY A 17 -9.72 -3.54 0.02
C GLY A 17 -8.71 -3.92 1.10
N GLY A 18 -7.50 -3.35 1.06
CA GLY A 18 -6.41 -3.59 2.01
C GLY A 18 -5.65 -4.91 1.81
N ARG A 19 -5.98 -5.70 0.76
CA ARG A 19 -5.31 -6.96 0.48
C ARG A 19 -3.91 -6.73 -0.11
N LYS A 20 -2.91 -6.69 0.78
CA LYS A 20 -1.49 -6.47 0.43
C LYS A 20 -0.97 -7.38 -0.69
N GLN A 21 -1.41 -8.63 -0.78
CA GLN A 21 -0.97 -9.53 -1.85
C GLN A 21 -1.48 -9.10 -3.23
N ASP A 22 -2.71 -8.62 -3.31
CA ASP A 22 -3.30 -8.18 -4.57
C ASP A 22 -2.81 -6.77 -4.93
N ALA A 23 -2.65 -5.88 -3.94
CA ALA A 23 -2.02 -4.57 -4.14
C ALA A 23 -0.59 -4.71 -4.70
N ALA A 24 0.19 -5.65 -4.16
CA ALA A 24 1.55 -5.90 -4.65
C ALA A 24 1.54 -6.39 -6.11
N ARG A 25 0.59 -7.26 -6.47
CA ARG A 25 0.42 -7.70 -7.87
C ARG A 25 0.09 -6.53 -8.81
N LEU A 26 -0.80 -5.62 -8.41
CA LEU A 26 -1.16 -4.44 -9.20
C LEU A 26 0.04 -3.52 -9.45
N LEU A 27 0.90 -3.36 -8.44
CA LEU A 27 2.12 -2.53 -8.53
C LEU A 27 3.29 -3.24 -9.24
N GLY A 28 3.14 -4.52 -9.60
CA GLY A 28 4.23 -5.32 -10.17
C GLY A 28 5.34 -5.65 -9.17
N TRP A 29 5.02 -5.64 -7.86
CA TRP A 29 5.96 -5.89 -6.78
C TRP A 29 5.74 -7.26 -6.13
N GLY A 30 6.80 -7.79 -5.52
CA GLY A 30 6.66 -8.87 -4.55
C GLY A 30 5.94 -8.39 -3.29
N ARG A 31 5.16 -9.26 -2.65
CA ARG A 31 4.47 -8.95 -1.37
C ARG A 31 5.43 -8.41 -0.30
N ASN A 32 6.63 -8.98 -0.20
CA ASN A 32 7.64 -8.53 0.77
C ASN A 32 8.16 -7.12 0.47
N THR A 33 8.31 -6.77 -0.80
CA THR A 33 8.71 -5.41 -1.23
C THR A 33 7.64 -4.42 -0.81
N LEU A 34 6.37 -4.70 -1.09
CA LEU A 34 5.27 -3.84 -0.67
C LEU A 34 5.23 -3.68 0.86
N THR A 35 5.35 -4.77 1.63
CA THR A 35 5.38 -4.70 3.10
C THR A 35 6.52 -3.83 3.62
N ARG A 36 7.72 -3.94 3.04
CA ARG A 36 8.85 -3.08 3.41
C ARG A 36 8.58 -1.62 3.11
N LYS A 37 8.06 -1.31 1.92
CA LYS A 37 7.72 0.06 1.52
C LYS A 37 6.67 0.68 2.43
N ILE A 38 5.61 -0.06 2.76
CA ILE A 38 4.58 0.38 3.72
C ILE A 38 5.23 0.76 5.06
N LYS A 39 6.15 -0.07 5.58
CA LYS A 39 6.84 0.21 6.84
C LYS A 39 7.82 1.38 6.74
N GLU A 40 8.59 1.46 5.66
CA GLU A 40 9.56 2.53 5.40
C GLU A 40 8.87 3.89 5.26
N LEU A 41 7.64 3.92 4.72
CA LEU A 41 6.82 5.11 4.51
C LEU A 41 5.85 5.39 5.67
N GLY A 42 5.75 4.50 6.67
CA GLY A 42 4.85 4.68 7.82
C GLY A 42 3.35 4.51 7.52
N LEU A 43 3.00 3.76 6.47
CA LEU A 43 1.61 3.60 5.97
C LEU A 43 0.81 2.48 6.68
N GLU A 44 1.23 2.03 7.87
CA GLU A 44 0.65 0.85 8.53
C GLU A 44 -0.72 1.10 9.18
N ASP A 45 -1.08 2.36 9.46
CA ASP A 45 -2.27 2.73 10.26
C ASP A 45 -3.41 3.42 9.46
N ASP A 46 -3.16 3.83 8.22
CA ASP A 46 -4.02 4.79 7.51
C ASP A 46 -5.31 4.18 6.90
N HIS A 47 -5.46 2.85 6.94
CA HIS A 47 -6.63 2.16 6.36
C HIS A 47 -7.72 1.76 7.37
N ARG A 48 -7.70 2.33 8.59
CA ARG A 48 -8.73 2.04 9.63
C ARG A 48 -10.00 2.89 9.55
N GLU A 49 -10.10 3.89 8.67
CA GLU A 49 -11.24 4.83 8.66
C GLU A 49 -12.33 4.58 7.59
N ALA A 50 -12.31 3.45 6.87
CA ALA A 50 -13.38 3.07 5.95
C ALA A 50 -14.42 2.13 6.58
N GLY A 51 -14.81 2.38 7.84
CA GLY A 51 -15.80 1.61 8.61
C GLY A 51 -16.86 2.49 9.24
#